data_AF-A0A6P6KAX7-F1
#
_entry.id   AF-A0A6P6KAX7-F1
#
_cell.length_a   1.000
_cell.length_b   1.000
_cell.length_c   1.000
_cell.angle_alpha   90.00
_cell.angle_beta   90.00
_cell.angle_gamma   90.00
#
_symmetry.space_group_name_H-M   'P 1'
#
loop_
_entity.id
_entity.type
_entity.pdbx_description
1 polymer ?
#
loop_
_entity_poly.entity_id
_entity_poly.type
_entity_poly.pdbx_seq_one_letter_code
_entity_poly.pdbx_strand_id
1 'polypeptide(L)'
;MTLFMNACAFLVKVLTIPLNIAEVIGLFSLYKRVFPLIVYKFSICYNDKMKDKKRELFRNLDKFYPTKGSLRILEVGCGSGANFEHYPTGARITCTDPNPHFQKYLKNSMSKNDHLFYDSFIVASGENLKAVEDNSVDVVVCTLVLCSVQDSPKVLQEAKRVLRPGGALFFLEHVVSDPSSWTYFFQHVIQPFW
;
A
#
# COMPACT_ATOMS: atom_id res chain seq x y z
N MET A 1 21.58 11.09 -22.72
CA MET A 1 20.45 10.31 -22.20
C MET A 1 19.42 11.18 -21.48
N THR A 2 19.82 12.06 -20.56
CA THR A 2 18.92 12.90 -19.76
C THR A 2 18.00 13.81 -20.58
N LEU A 3 18.51 14.45 -21.64
CA LEU A 3 17.70 15.34 -22.49
C LEU A 3 16.57 14.59 -23.23
N PHE A 4 16.88 13.39 -23.72
CA PHE A 4 15.91 12.51 -24.37
C PHE A 4 14.86 11.98 -23.38
N MET A 5 15.29 11.54 -22.21
CA MET A 5 14.41 11.11 -21.13
C MET A 5 13.44 12.22 -20.70
N ASN A 6 13.94 13.44 -20.53
CA ASN A 6 13.11 14.60 -20.19
C ASN A 6 12.10 14.94 -21.28
N ALA A 7 12.49 14.82 -22.56
CA ALA A 7 11.57 15.01 -23.68
C ALA A 7 10.46 13.95 -23.70
N CYS A 8 10.80 12.67 -23.47
CA CYS A 8 9.83 11.59 -23.35
C CYS A 8 8.88 11.78 -22.15
N ALA A 9 9.41 12.14 -20.98
CA ALA A 9 8.61 12.42 -19.79
C ALA A 9 7.66 13.61 -19.98
N PHE A 10 8.13 14.66 -20.67
CA PHE A 10 7.29 15.81 -21.02
C PHE A 10 6.15 15.41 -21.96
N LEU A 11 6.43 14.62 -23.00
CA LEU A 11 5.41 14.11 -23.91
C LEU A 11 4.35 13.29 -23.16
N VAL A 12 4.77 12.37 -22.29
CA VAL A 12 3.87 11.57 -21.46
C VAL A 12 3.02 12.47 -20.55
N LYS A 13 3.62 13.46 -19.90
CA LYS A 13 2.91 14.41 -19.04
C LYS A 13 1.84 15.19 -19.80
N VAL A 14 2.09 15.59 -21.05
CA VAL A 14 1.09 16.25 -21.89
C VAL A 14 -0.06 15.29 -22.21
N LEU A 15 0.24 14.02 -22.50
CA LEU A 15 -0.77 13.00 -22.77
C LEU A 15 -1.63 12.64 -21.54
N THR A 16 -1.15 12.86 -20.32
CA THR A 16 -1.92 12.61 -19.10
C THR A 16 -2.79 13.78 -18.63
N ILE A 17 -2.69 14.97 -19.27
CA ILE A 17 -3.53 16.14 -18.94
C ILE A 17 -5.04 15.81 -18.97
N PRO A 18 -5.59 15.12 -19.99
CA PRO A 18 -7.01 14.78 -20.01
C PRO A 18 -7.44 13.84 -18.86
N LEU A 19 -6.55 12.94 -18.41
CA LEU A 19 -6.80 12.06 -17.26
C LEU A 19 -6.90 12.84 -15.96
N ASN A 20 -5.98 13.78 -15.73
CA ASN A 20 -6.03 14.67 -14.57
C ASN A 20 -7.29 15.55 -14.57
N ILE A 21 -7.70 16.06 -15.74
CA ILE A 21 -8.96 16.81 -15.88
C ILE A 21 -10.16 15.91 -15.57
N ALA A 22 -10.19 14.68 -16.08
CA ALA A 22 -11.25 13.70 -15.82
C ALA A 22 -11.36 13.34 -14.32
N GLU A 23 -10.23 13.34 -13.59
CA GLU A 23 -10.21 13.17 -12.14
C GLU A 23 -10.91 14.35 -11.43
N VAL A 24 -10.53 15.58 -11.78
CA VAL A 24 -11.08 16.81 -11.19
C VAL A 24 -12.58 16.95 -11.43
N ILE A 25 -13.08 16.58 -12.63
CA ILE A 25 -14.50 16.69 -12.98
C ILE A 25 -15.35 15.47 -12.59
N GLY A 26 -14.78 14.51 -11.83
CA GLY A 26 -15.53 13.40 -11.23
C GLY A 26 -15.87 12.25 -12.17
N LEU A 27 -15.36 12.25 -13.42
CA LEU A 27 -15.49 11.13 -14.36
C LEU A 27 -14.72 9.88 -13.88
N PHE A 28 -13.81 10.03 -12.91
CA PHE A 28 -13.03 8.94 -12.31
C PHE A 28 -13.80 8.03 -11.34
N SER A 29 -15.09 8.27 -11.05
CA SER A 29 -15.86 7.38 -10.16
C SER A 29 -15.95 5.95 -10.69
N LEU A 30 -16.05 5.78 -12.02
CA LEU A 30 -16.04 4.47 -12.66
C LEU A 30 -14.64 3.83 -12.58
N TYR A 31 -13.58 4.62 -12.76
CA TYR A 31 -12.21 4.15 -12.61
C TYR A 31 -11.96 3.57 -11.21
N LYS A 32 -12.42 4.25 -10.15
CA LYS A 32 -12.28 3.73 -8.77
C LYS A 32 -12.95 2.37 -8.57
N ARG A 33 -13.97 2.01 -9.35
CA ARG A 33 -14.62 0.69 -9.30
C ARG A 33 -13.84 -0.39 -10.06
N VAL A 34 -13.23 -0.04 -11.18
CA VAL A 34 -12.48 -0.96 -12.05
C VAL A 34 -11.05 -1.17 -11.54
N PHE A 35 -10.44 -0.13 -10.97
CA PHE A 35 -9.07 -0.13 -10.48
C PHE A 35 -8.76 -1.29 -9.53
N PRO A 36 -9.60 -1.60 -8.50
CA PRO A 36 -9.37 -2.77 -7.65
C PRO A 36 -9.31 -4.10 -8.39
N LEU A 37 -10.07 -4.27 -9.47
CA LEU A 37 -10.03 -5.49 -10.28
C LEU A 37 -8.69 -5.62 -11.00
N ILE A 38 -8.20 -4.51 -11.56
CA ILE A 38 -6.90 -4.44 -12.23
C ILE A 38 -5.80 -4.76 -11.23
N VAL A 39 -5.78 -4.06 -10.09
CA VAL A 39 -4.80 -4.28 -9.01
C VAL A 39 -4.85 -5.73 -8.52
N TYR A 40 -6.04 -6.30 -8.31
CA TYR A 40 -6.19 -7.70 -7.88
C TYR A 40 -5.61 -8.69 -8.90
N LYS A 41 -5.79 -8.46 -10.20
CA LYS A 41 -5.22 -9.34 -11.23
C LYS A 41 -3.70 -9.21 -11.31
N PHE A 42 -3.17 -7.98 -11.27
CA PHE A 42 -1.73 -7.73 -11.29
C PHE A 42 -1.04 -8.22 -10.02
N SER A 43 -1.70 -8.12 -8.86
CA SER A 43 -1.13 -8.54 -7.59
C SER A 43 -0.82 -10.03 -7.54
N ILE A 44 -1.55 -10.88 -8.28
CA ILE A 44 -1.27 -12.33 -8.31
C ILE A 44 0.14 -12.62 -8.82
N CYS A 45 0.49 -12.11 -10.01
CA CYS A 45 1.82 -12.33 -10.59
C CYS A 45 2.92 -11.62 -9.79
N TYR A 46 2.62 -10.41 -9.29
CA TYR A 46 3.57 -9.65 -8.50
C TYR A 46 3.86 -10.30 -7.14
N ASN A 47 2.84 -10.82 -6.46
CA ASN A 47 2.97 -11.49 -5.17
C ASN A 47 3.84 -12.74 -5.28
N ASP A 48 3.68 -13.53 -6.34
CA ASP A 48 4.52 -14.69 -6.58
C ASP A 48 6.00 -14.31 -6.69
N LYS A 49 6.32 -13.26 -7.46
CA LYS A 49 7.69 -12.73 -7.59
C LYS A 49 8.24 -12.15 -6.28
N MET A 50 7.39 -11.55 -5.46
CA MET A 50 7.81 -10.88 -4.22
C MET A 50 7.69 -11.77 -2.98
N LYS A 51 7.26 -13.03 -3.13
CA LYS A 51 6.94 -13.93 -2.04
C LYS A 51 8.08 -14.08 -1.03
N ASP A 52 9.29 -14.33 -1.51
CA ASP A 52 10.45 -14.49 -0.62
C ASP A 52 10.83 -13.19 0.08
N LYS A 53 10.73 -12.04 -0.60
CA LYS A 53 11.00 -10.72 -0.01
C LYS A 53 9.97 -10.37 1.06
N LYS A 54 8.69 -10.69 0.84
CA LYS A 54 7.62 -10.50 1.82
C LYS A 54 7.79 -11.45 3.02
N ARG A 55 8.12 -12.72 2.79
CA ARG A 55 8.45 -13.67 3.86
C ARG A 55 9.59 -13.15 4.72
N GLU A 56 10.65 -12.63 4.09
CA GLU A 56 11.80 -12.08 4.80
C GLU A 56 11.46 -10.79 5.58
N LEU A 57 10.68 -9.89 4.98
CA LEU A 57 10.18 -8.68 5.61
C LEU A 57 9.41 -9.00 6.89
N PHE A 58 8.49 -9.96 6.83
CA PHE A 58 7.57 -10.27 7.93
C PHE A 58 8.08 -11.35 8.90
N ARG A 59 9.29 -11.90 8.71
CA ARG A 59 9.80 -13.03 9.55
C ARG A 59 9.85 -12.74 11.05
N ASN A 60 9.94 -11.46 11.43
CA ASN A 60 10.10 -11.01 12.81
C ASN A 60 8.83 -10.37 13.36
N LEU A 61 7.71 -10.45 12.64
CA LEU A 61 6.47 -9.79 13.02
C LEU A 61 5.92 -10.36 14.35
N ASP A 62 6.19 -11.64 14.63
CA ASP A 62 5.89 -12.32 15.90
C ASP A 62 6.54 -11.69 17.14
N LYS A 63 7.65 -10.95 16.97
CA LYS A 63 8.34 -10.32 18.12
C LYS A 63 7.54 -9.18 18.74
N PHE A 64 6.51 -8.69 18.04
CA PHE A 64 5.71 -7.55 18.47
C PHE A 64 4.42 -7.96 19.19
N TYR A 65 4.17 -9.26 19.40
CA TYR A 65 3.04 -9.71 20.21
C TYR A 65 3.09 -9.05 21.59
N PRO A 66 1.96 -8.48 22.06
CA PRO A 66 1.87 -8.00 23.42
C PRO A 66 1.93 -9.19 24.40
N THR A 67 2.31 -8.92 25.65
CA THR A 67 2.35 -9.95 26.70
C THR A 67 0.99 -10.59 26.99
N LYS A 68 -0.10 -9.87 26.69
CA LYS A 68 -1.48 -10.34 26.73
C LYS A 68 -2.25 -9.81 25.53
N GLY A 69 -3.08 -10.67 24.93
CA GLY A 69 -3.91 -10.32 23.78
C GLY A 69 -3.30 -10.73 22.44
N SER A 70 -3.90 -10.21 21.37
CA SER A 70 -3.48 -10.48 19.99
C SER A 70 -2.61 -9.35 19.44
N LEU A 71 -1.73 -9.69 18.48
CA LEU A 71 -1.00 -8.70 17.69
C LEU A 71 -1.97 -7.90 16.81
N ARG A 72 -2.02 -6.58 16.99
CA ARG A 72 -2.84 -5.65 16.18
C ARG A 72 -1.99 -5.03 15.08
N ILE A 73 -2.37 -5.30 13.84
CA ILE A 73 -1.68 -4.82 12.64
C ILE A 73 -2.60 -3.81 11.93
N LEU A 74 -2.05 -2.63 11.64
CA LEU A 74 -2.65 -1.67 10.73
C LEU A 74 -2.03 -1.82 9.34
N GLU A 75 -2.81 -2.34 8.40
CA GLU A 75 -2.46 -2.41 6.98
C GLU A 75 -2.85 -1.10 6.30
N VAL A 76 -1.88 -0.21 6.06
CA VAL A 76 -2.11 1.02 5.30
C VAL A 76 -2.00 0.71 3.82
N GLY A 77 -2.93 1.21 3.00
CA GLY A 77 -2.98 0.93 1.56
C GLY A 77 -3.18 -0.55 1.27
N CYS A 78 -4.15 -1.17 1.95
CA CYS A 78 -4.31 -2.62 1.97
C CYS A 78 -4.57 -3.27 0.60
N GLY A 79 -5.09 -2.50 -0.36
CA GLY A 79 -5.45 -2.99 -1.68
C GLY A 79 -6.28 -4.28 -1.60
N SER A 80 -5.75 -5.36 -2.18
CA SER A 80 -6.43 -6.67 -2.19
C SER A 80 -6.06 -7.60 -1.01
N GLY A 81 -5.31 -7.13 -0.02
CA GLY A 81 -4.87 -7.95 1.12
C GLY A 81 -3.71 -8.87 0.75
N ALA A 82 -2.72 -8.32 0.04
CA ALA A 82 -1.62 -9.07 -0.59
C ALA A 82 -0.53 -9.56 0.38
N ASN A 83 -0.61 -9.19 1.66
CA ASN A 83 0.38 -9.53 2.68
C ASN A 83 -0.13 -10.55 3.70
N PHE A 84 -1.43 -10.83 3.71
CA PHE A 84 -2.09 -11.60 4.76
C PHE A 84 -1.52 -13.01 4.95
N GLU A 85 -1.08 -13.67 3.86
CA GLU A 85 -0.46 -15.01 3.94
C GLU A 85 0.85 -15.06 4.74
N HIS A 86 1.46 -13.89 5.00
CA HIS A 86 2.73 -13.76 5.71
C HIS A 86 2.56 -13.30 7.16
N TYR A 87 1.34 -13.04 7.60
CA TYR A 87 1.07 -12.58 8.96
C TYR A 87 0.91 -13.76 9.91
N PRO A 88 1.30 -13.61 11.18
CA PRO A 88 1.27 -14.70 12.12
C PRO A 88 -0.14 -15.01 12.59
N THR A 89 -0.33 -16.27 12.99
CA THR A 89 -1.61 -16.79 13.47
C THR A 89 -2.12 -16.01 14.68
N GLY A 90 -3.39 -15.64 14.62
CA GLY A 90 -4.08 -14.91 15.69
C GLY A 90 -3.87 -13.40 15.67
N ALA A 91 -3.17 -12.86 14.67
CA ALA A 91 -3.09 -11.43 14.45
C ALA A 91 -4.46 -10.86 14.04
N ARG A 92 -4.71 -9.62 14.47
CA ARG A 92 -5.93 -8.85 14.17
C ARG A 92 -5.59 -7.73 13.20
N ILE A 93 -6.31 -7.67 12.09
CA ILE A 93 -5.98 -6.82 10.96
C ILE A 93 -7.04 -5.73 10.83
N THR A 94 -6.60 -4.48 10.95
CA THR A 94 -7.36 -3.31 10.51
C THR A 94 -6.75 -2.81 9.21
N CYS A 95 -7.58 -2.61 8.20
CA CYS A 95 -7.14 -2.19 6.87
C CYS A 95 -7.54 -0.73 6.59
N THR A 96 -6.69 0.02 5.90
CA THR A 96 -7.04 1.35 5.37
C THR A 96 -6.73 1.46 3.88
N ASP A 97 -7.63 2.07 3.12
CA ASP A 97 -7.40 2.41 1.72
C ASP A 97 -8.36 3.55 1.31
N PRO A 98 -7.93 4.54 0.52
CA PRO A 98 -8.83 5.60 0.04
C PRO A 98 -9.92 5.09 -0.90
N ASN A 99 -9.78 3.89 -1.48
CA ASN A 99 -10.76 3.31 -2.38
C ASN A 99 -11.68 2.30 -1.66
N PRO A 100 -12.98 2.62 -1.48
CA PRO A 100 -13.91 1.77 -0.74
C PRO A 100 -14.19 0.42 -1.43
N HIS A 101 -13.89 0.29 -2.73
CA HIS A 101 -14.22 -0.90 -3.51
C HIS A 101 -13.28 -2.08 -3.29
N PHE A 102 -12.23 -1.92 -2.48
CA PHE A 102 -11.34 -3.01 -2.08
C PHE A 102 -11.97 -4.01 -1.09
N GLN A 103 -13.03 -3.61 -0.37
CA GLN A 103 -13.63 -4.44 0.68
C GLN A 103 -14.01 -5.86 0.22
N LYS A 104 -14.49 -6.02 -1.02
CA LYS A 104 -14.80 -7.35 -1.60
C LYS A 104 -13.54 -8.22 -1.73
N TYR A 105 -12.43 -7.65 -2.17
CA TYR A 105 -11.17 -8.36 -2.36
C TYR A 105 -10.52 -8.70 -1.03
N LEU A 106 -10.58 -7.80 -0.04
CA LEU A 106 -10.14 -8.06 1.33
C LEU A 106 -10.88 -9.25 1.93
N LYS A 107 -12.22 -9.32 1.80
CA LYS A 107 -13.01 -10.47 2.26
C LYS A 107 -12.56 -11.78 1.60
N ASN A 108 -12.29 -11.77 0.30
CA ASN A 108 -11.78 -12.94 -0.42
C ASN A 108 -10.34 -13.34 0.00
N SER A 109 -9.50 -12.36 0.35
CA SER A 109 -8.17 -12.65 0.88
C SER A 109 -8.26 -13.23 2.29
N MET A 110 -9.08 -12.63 3.16
CA MET A 110 -9.34 -13.14 4.51
C MET A 110 -9.90 -14.57 4.52
N SER A 111 -10.78 -14.93 3.59
CA SER A 111 -11.31 -16.30 3.52
C SER A 111 -10.26 -17.36 3.18
N LYS A 112 -9.08 -16.96 2.68
CA LYS A 112 -7.93 -17.84 2.43
C LYS A 112 -6.90 -17.79 3.56
N ASN A 113 -7.09 -16.91 4.54
CA ASN A 113 -6.20 -16.64 5.65
C ASN A 113 -6.98 -16.71 6.97
N ASP A 114 -7.59 -17.88 7.22
CA ASP A 114 -8.43 -18.18 8.38
C ASP A 114 -7.67 -18.12 9.73
N HIS A 115 -6.34 -18.14 9.69
CA HIS A 115 -5.47 -17.89 10.83
C HIS A 115 -5.48 -16.43 11.32
N LEU A 116 -6.11 -15.50 10.60
CA LEU A 116 -6.18 -14.08 10.95
C LEU A 116 -7.60 -13.65 11.36
N PHE A 117 -7.67 -12.60 12.18
CA PHE A 117 -8.94 -11.93 12.51
C PHE A 117 -9.05 -10.62 11.73
N TYR A 118 -10.14 -10.46 10.98
CA TYR A 118 -10.42 -9.21 10.27
C TYR A 118 -11.26 -8.28 11.15
N ASP A 119 -10.65 -7.19 11.63
CA ASP A 119 -11.32 -6.25 12.54
C ASP A 119 -12.17 -5.25 11.79
N SER A 120 -11.56 -4.50 10.88
CA SER A 120 -12.29 -3.46 10.14
C SER A 120 -11.57 -3.04 8.86
N PHE A 121 -12.32 -2.34 8.01
CA PHE A 121 -11.79 -1.61 6.87
C PHE A 121 -12.24 -0.16 6.93
N ILE A 122 -11.27 0.74 6.93
CA ILE A 122 -11.46 2.18 7.07
C ILE A 122 -11.14 2.83 5.72
N VAL A 123 -12.10 3.55 5.17
CA VAL A 123 -11.90 4.30 3.93
C VAL A 123 -11.16 5.60 4.26
N ALA A 124 -9.84 5.55 4.20
CA ALA A 124 -8.95 6.63 4.59
C ALA A 124 -7.63 6.56 3.82
N SER A 125 -7.01 7.71 3.58
CA SER A 125 -5.65 7.77 3.02
C SER A 125 -4.61 7.59 4.14
N GLY A 126 -3.39 7.17 3.78
CA GLY A 126 -2.31 7.01 4.75
C GLY A 126 -1.92 8.33 5.44
N GLU A 127 -2.17 9.46 4.79
CA GLU A 127 -1.93 10.80 5.34
C GLU A 127 -2.96 11.23 6.40
N ASN A 128 -4.05 10.48 6.58
CA ASN A 128 -5.12 10.82 7.51
C ASN A 128 -5.71 9.57 8.17
N LEU A 129 -5.09 9.13 9.26
CA LEU A 129 -5.50 7.96 10.04
C LEU A 129 -6.28 8.36 11.30
N LYS A 130 -7.02 9.48 11.28
CA LYS A 130 -7.78 9.99 12.45
C LYS A 130 -8.79 9.00 13.04
N ALA A 131 -9.26 8.04 12.24
CA ALA A 131 -10.16 6.98 12.71
C ALA A 131 -9.43 5.87 13.49
N VAL A 132 -8.09 5.92 13.56
CA VAL A 132 -7.25 5.02 14.34
C VAL A 132 -6.67 5.80 15.52
N GLU A 133 -6.89 5.26 16.72
CA GLU A 133 -6.46 5.88 17.98
C GLU A 133 -4.93 5.94 18.11
N ASP A 134 -4.43 6.91 18.86
CA ASP A 134 -3.02 7.03 19.20
C ASP A 134 -2.54 5.80 19.99
N ASN A 135 -1.31 5.34 19.75
CA ASN A 135 -0.69 4.23 20.48
C ASN A 135 -1.54 2.93 20.54
N SER A 136 -2.41 2.70 19.55
CA SER A 136 -3.43 1.65 19.57
C SER A 136 -3.04 0.39 18.80
N VAL A 137 -2.00 0.43 17.96
CA VAL A 137 -1.56 -0.71 17.15
C VAL A 137 -0.13 -1.13 17.48
N ASP A 138 0.16 -2.42 17.34
CA ASP A 138 1.47 -3.01 17.62
C ASP A 138 2.41 -2.85 16.41
N VAL A 139 1.85 -3.01 15.21
CA VAL A 139 2.56 -2.94 13.94
C VAL A 139 1.76 -2.13 12.93
N VAL A 140 2.46 -1.28 12.17
CA VAL A 140 1.95 -0.65 10.95
C VAL A 140 2.67 -1.27 9.76
N VAL A 141 1.94 -1.59 8.69
CA VAL A 141 2.50 -2.11 7.45
C VAL A 141 2.18 -1.16 6.30
N CYS A 142 3.19 -0.80 5.53
CA CYS A 142 3.08 -0.03 4.30
C CYS A 142 3.84 -0.75 3.17
N THR A 143 3.13 -1.43 2.26
CA THR A 143 3.78 -2.05 1.09
C THR A 143 3.25 -1.46 -0.20
N LEU A 144 4.12 -0.85 -0.99
CA LEU A 144 3.81 -0.17 -2.25
C LEU A 144 2.82 0.98 -2.06
N VAL A 145 2.93 1.67 -0.94
CA VAL A 145 2.04 2.75 -0.53
C VAL A 145 2.78 4.08 -0.57
N LEU A 146 3.94 4.15 0.08
CA LEU A 146 4.68 5.40 0.25
C LEU A 146 5.14 5.98 -1.08
N CYS A 147 5.33 5.15 -2.10
CA CYS A 147 5.55 5.66 -3.44
C CYS A 147 4.34 6.48 -3.95
N SER A 148 3.10 6.06 -3.66
CA SER A 148 1.87 6.53 -4.33
C SER A 148 1.14 7.66 -3.58
N VAL A 149 1.61 8.06 -2.41
CA VAL A 149 1.00 9.08 -1.57
C VAL A 149 1.52 10.47 -1.90
N GLN A 150 0.71 11.49 -1.61
CA GLN A 150 1.11 12.89 -1.89
C GLN A 150 2.16 13.39 -0.89
N ASP A 151 2.10 12.91 0.35
CA ASP A 151 2.96 13.36 1.44
C ASP A 151 3.42 12.16 2.28
N SER A 152 4.50 11.52 1.82
CA SER A 152 5.16 10.42 2.56
C SER A 152 5.55 10.79 4.00
N PRO A 153 6.19 11.95 4.28
CA PRO A 153 6.47 12.38 5.65
C PRO A 153 5.23 12.38 6.55
N LYS A 154 4.07 12.83 6.05
CA LYS A 154 2.82 12.83 6.80
C LYS A 154 2.29 11.42 7.08
N VAL A 155 2.40 10.49 6.12
CA VAL A 155 2.08 9.07 6.38
C VAL A 155 2.96 8.51 7.50
N LEU A 156 4.26 8.81 7.49
CA LEU A 156 5.18 8.34 8.53
C LEU A 156 4.88 8.96 9.90
N GLN A 157 4.43 10.22 9.94
CA GLN A 157 3.97 10.87 11.17
C GLN A 157 2.71 10.18 11.74
N GLU A 158 1.72 9.90 10.88
CA GLU A 158 0.51 9.18 11.29
C GLU A 158 0.81 7.74 11.74
N ALA A 159 1.68 7.03 11.01
CA ALA A 159 2.15 5.70 11.41
C ALA A 159 2.81 5.74 12.80
N LYS A 160 3.67 6.73 13.05
CA LYS A 160 4.30 6.93 14.35
C LYS A 160 3.28 7.25 15.45
N ARG A 161 2.24 8.04 15.16
CA ARG A 161 1.18 8.41 16.13
C ARG A 161 0.37 7.20 16.58
N VAL A 162 -0.04 6.35 15.64
CA VAL A 162 -0.91 5.20 15.93
C VAL A 162 -0.15 4.02 16.55
N LEU A 163 1.17 3.91 16.29
CA LEU A 163 2.02 2.89 16.90
C LEU A 163 2.13 3.09 18.40
N ARG A 164 1.93 2.02 19.18
CA ARG A 164 2.27 2.01 20.60
C ARG A 164 3.77 2.24 20.81
N PRO A 165 4.20 2.67 22.01
CA PRO A 165 5.62 2.65 22.36
C PRO A 165 6.21 1.24 22.18
N GLY A 166 7.31 1.16 21.45
CA GLY A 166 7.96 -0.12 21.10
C GLY A 166 7.30 -0.91 19.97
N GLY A 167 6.26 -0.37 19.31
CA GLY A 167 5.73 -0.91 18.07
C GLY A 167 6.67 -0.66 16.88
N ALA A 168 6.35 -1.24 15.71
CA ALA A 168 7.19 -1.15 14.52
C ALA A 168 6.42 -0.85 13.23
N LEU A 169 7.10 -0.12 12.34
CA LEU A 169 6.69 0.06 10.95
C LEU A 169 7.45 -0.93 10.07
N PHE A 170 6.71 -1.75 9.32
CA PHE A 170 7.24 -2.59 8.25
C PHE A 170 6.90 -1.95 6.92
N PHE A 171 7.90 -1.77 6.05
CA PHE A 171 7.66 -1.20 4.74
C PHE A 171 8.41 -1.91 3.62
N LEU A 172 7.80 -1.90 2.44
CA LEU A 172 8.39 -2.41 1.20
C LEU A 172 7.93 -1.50 0.07
N GLU A 173 8.86 -0.78 -0.54
CA GLU A 173 8.53 0.28 -1.49
C GLU A 173 9.37 0.16 -2.75
N HIS A 174 8.84 0.68 -3.86
CA HIS A 174 9.64 0.91 -5.04
C HIS A 174 10.58 2.08 -4.78
N VAL A 175 11.87 1.85 -4.97
CA VAL A 175 12.89 2.91 -4.94
C VAL A 175 13.38 3.21 -6.35
N VAL A 176 14.00 4.38 -6.50
CA VAL A 176 14.66 4.77 -7.74
C VAL A 176 15.71 3.71 -8.08
N SER A 177 15.63 3.20 -9.31
CA SER A 177 16.56 2.18 -9.81
C SER A 177 17.93 2.78 -10.10
N ASP A 178 18.92 1.93 -10.35
CA ASP A 178 20.25 2.39 -10.76
C ASP A 178 20.16 3.31 -11.99
N PRO A 179 20.77 4.51 -11.98
CA PRO A 179 20.77 5.44 -13.12
C PRO A 179 21.26 4.84 -14.45
N SER A 180 22.07 3.78 -14.42
CA SER A 180 22.55 3.09 -15.62
C SER A 180 21.56 2.05 -16.17
N SER A 181 20.44 1.80 -15.50
CA SER A 181 19.45 0.79 -15.87
C SER A 181 18.34 1.36 -16.77
N TRP A 182 17.79 0.50 -17.63
CA TRP A 182 16.55 0.82 -18.36
C TRP A 182 15.36 1.05 -17.41
N THR A 183 15.34 0.39 -16.26
CA THR A 183 14.30 0.59 -15.25
C THR A 183 14.27 2.04 -14.75
N TYR A 184 15.44 2.66 -14.52
CA TYR A 184 15.51 4.08 -14.16
C TYR A 184 14.90 4.98 -15.24
N PHE A 185 15.21 4.71 -16.51
CA PHE A 185 14.61 5.44 -17.63
C PHE A 185 13.08 5.33 -17.64
N PHE A 186 12.54 4.11 -17.57
CA PHE A 186 11.10 3.89 -17.60
C PHE A 186 10.39 4.45 -16.35
N GLN A 187 11.02 4.39 -15.17
CA GLN A 187 10.48 5.02 -13.96
C GLN A 187 10.23 6.51 -14.20
N HIS A 188 11.19 7.24 -14.76
CA HIS A 188 11.07 8.70 -14.98
C HIS A 188 10.11 9.07 -16.12
N VAL A 189 10.05 8.25 -17.17
CA VAL A 189 9.18 8.52 -18.32
C VAL A 189 7.72 8.22 -18.03
N ILE A 190 7.44 7.15 -17.27
CA ILE A 190 6.09 6.67 -16.99
C ILE A 190 5.50 7.30 -15.72
N GLN A 191 6.33 7.83 -14.81
CA GLN A 191 5.89 8.48 -13.58
C GLN A 191 4.65 9.38 -13.73
N PRO A 192 4.50 10.22 -14.78
CA PRO A 192 3.33 11.12 -14.88
C PRO A 192 1.96 10.42 -15.08
N PHE A 193 1.92 9.09 -15.26
CA PHE A 193 0.68 8.31 -15.32
C PHE A 193 0.14 7.89 -13.95
N TRP A 194 0.95 8.02 -12.90
CA TRP A 194 0.65 7.54 -11.56
C TRP A 194 0.74 8.66 -10.54
#